data_AF-A0A762V8U0-F1
#
_entry.id   AF-A0A762V8U0-F1
#
_cell.length_a   1.000
_cell.length_b   1.000
_cell.length_c   1.000
_cell.angle_alpha   90.00
_cell.angle_beta   90.00
_cell.angle_gamma   90.00
#
_symmetry.space_group_name_H-M   'P 1'
#
loop_
_entity.id
_entity.type
_entity.pdbx_description
1 polymer ?
#
loop_
_entity_poly.entity_id
_entity_poly.type
_entity_poly.pdbx_seq_one_letter_code
_entity_poly.pdbx_strand_id
1 'polypeptide(L)' 'MQYMVYRNKGNSKAYPYLLDVQSDIIDELHTRMVIPLFPVSRLV' A
#
# COMPACT_ATOMS: atom_id res chain seq x y z
N MET A 1 6.51 5.40 -5.88
CA MET A 1 5.83 6.49 -6.59
C MET A 1 4.62 6.84 -5.77
N GLN A 2 4.54 8.08 -5.31
CA GLN A 2 3.45 8.53 -4.47
C GLN A 2 2.10 8.30 -5.16
N TYR A 3 1.11 7.86 -4.38
CA TYR A 3 -0.25 7.53 -4.82
C TYR A 3 -0.37 6.31 -5.76
N MET A 4 0.70 5.55 -5.95
CA MET A 4 0.66 4.30 -6.69
C MET A 4 0.14 3.15 -5.82
N VAL A 5 -0.62 2.24 -6.43
CA VAL A 5 -1.12 1.02 -5.78
C VAL A 5 -0.26 -0.17 -6.16
N TYR A 6 0.20 -0.91 -5.14
CA TYR A 6 1.01 -2.11 -5.29
C TYR A 6 0.26 -3.34 -4.78
N ARG A 7 0.50 -4.52 -5.38
CA ARG A 7 0.03 -5.80 -4.82
C ARG A 7 0.81 -6.11 -3.54
N ASN A 8 0.09 -6.43 -2.47
CA ASN A 8 0.72 -6.90 -1.24
C ASN A 8 1.25 -8.32 -1.45
N LYS A 9 2.55 -8.56 -1.18
CA LYS A 9 3.16 -9.90 -1.23
C LYS A 9 3.15 -10.62 0.12
N GLY A 10 2.92 -9.88 1.22
CA GLY A 10 2.87 -10.42 2.59
C GLY A 10 1.47 -10.93 2.94
N ASN A 11 0.79 -10.27 3.88
CA ASN A 11 -0.58 -10.60 4.30
C ASN A 11 -1.63 -10.18 3.25
N SER A 12 -1.50 -10.72 2.03
CA SER A 12 -2.32 -10.40 0.86
C SER A 12 -3.76 -10.89 0.99
N LYS A 13 -4.01 -11.91 1.83
CA LYS A 13 -5.37 -12.39 2.15
C LYS A 13 -6.17 -11.32 2.88
N ALA A 14 -5.59 -10.68 3.89
CA ALA A 14 -6.28 -9.63 4.63
C ALA A 14 -6.24 -8.29 3.87
N TYR A 15 -5.09 -7.92 3.32
CA TYR A 15 -4.89 -6.62 2.68
C TYR A 15 -4.25 -6.82 1.31
N PRO A 16 -5.04 -7.04 0.24
CA PRO A 16 -4.52 -7.42 -1.07
C PRO A 16 -3.68 -6.34 -1.77
N TYR A 17 -3.89 -5.07 -1.42
CA TYR A 17 -3.23 -3.93 -2.05
C TYR A 17 -2.67 -2.96 -1.00
N LEU A 18 -1.62 -2.23 -1.38
CA LEU A 18 -0.95 -1.22 -0.57
C LEU A 18 -0.91 0.08 -1.39
N LEU A 19 -1.37 1.18 -0.81
CA LEU A 19 -1.25 2.51 -1.39
C LEU A 19 0.04 3.17 -0.89
N ASP A 20 0.95 3.50 -1.79
CA ASP A 20 2.13 4.31 -1.47
C ASP A 20 1.71 5.76 -1.20
N VAL A 21 2.07 6.27 -0.04
CA VAL A 21 1.78 7.65 0.39
C VAL A 21 3.06 8.44 0.67
N GLN A 22 4.23 7.80 0.52
CA GLN A 22 5.51 8.45 0.71
C GLN A 22 5.75 9.45 -0.42
N SER A 23 6.22 10.65 -0.06
CA SER A 23 6.61 11.67 -1.04
C SER A 23 7.76 11.15 -1.91
N ASP A 24 7.65 11.35 -3.22
CA ASP A 24 8.71 11.02 -4.18
C ASP A 24 9.99 11.84 -3.96
N ILE A 25 9.94 12.93 -3.17
CA ILE A 25 11.15 13.68 -2.76
C ILE A 25 12.02 12.84 -1.81
N ILE A 26 11.42 11.92 -1.07
CA ILE A 26 12.08 11.06 -0.08
C ILE A 26 12.12 9.61 -0.61
N ASP A 27 12.51 9.43 -1.88
CA ASP A 27 12.48 8.12 -2.55
C ASP A 27 13.67 7.21 -2.23
N GLU A 28 14.74 7.77 -1.67
CA GLU A 28 16.02 7.09 -1.44
C GLU A 28 15.98 6.05 -0.30
N LEU A 29 14.89 6.02 0.47
CA LEU A 29 14.73 5.05 1.55
C LEU A 29 14.45 3.64 0.98
N HIS A 30 15.07 2.62 1.57
CA HIS A 30 14.80 1.21 1.27
C HIS A 30 13.42 0.71 1.77
N THR A 31 12.65 1.59 2.41
CA THR A 31 11.30 1.32 2.91
C THR A 31 10.32 2.36 2.35
N ARG A 32 9.03 1.99 2.35
CA ARG A 32 7.94 2.84 1.86
C ARG A 32 6.84 2.95 2.92
N MET A 33 6.38 4.16 3.18
CA MET A 33 5.16 4.40 3.97
C MET A 33 3.92 4.08 3.13
N VAL A 34 3.05 3.18 3.61
CA VAL A 34 1.89 2.70 2.86
C VAL A 34 0.62 2.63 3.70
N ILE A 35 -0.55 2.72 3.04
CA ILE A 35 -1.86 2.43 3.64
C ILE A 35 -2.37 1.09 3.07
N PRO A 36 -2.67 0.08 3.91
CA PRO A 36 -3.22 -1.18 3.45
C PRO A 36 -4.69 -1.04 3.04
N LEU A 37 -5.03 -1.56 1.86
CA LEU A 37 -6.39 -1.56 1.32
C LEU A 37 -7.04 -2.93 1.56
N PHE A 38 -8.35 -2.93 1.88
CA PHE A 38 -9.15 -4.14 2.02
C PHE A 38 -10.41 -4.05 1.13
N PRO A 39 -11.00 -5.20 0.73
CA PRO A 39 -12.20 -5.20 -0.11
C PRO A 39 -13.37 -4.50 0.56
N VAL A 40 -14.09 -3.65 -0.20
CA VAL A 40 -15.31 -2.96 0.26
C VAL A 40 -16.36 -3.93 0.78
N SER A 41 -16.41 -5.15 0.23
CA SER A 41 -17.32 -6.21 0.69
C SER A 41 -17.12 -6.64 2.16
N ARG A 42 -16.04 -6.22 2.82
CA ARG A 42 -15.80 -6.47 4.25
C ARG A 42 -16.27 -5.35 5.18
N LEU A 43 -16.77 -4.25 4.63
CA LEU A 43 -17.36 -3.17 5.43
C LEU A 43 -18.74 -3.53 5.98
N VAL A 44 -19.31 -4.65 5.54
CA VAL A 44 -20.67 -5.11 5.85
C VAL A 44 -20.62 -6.45 6.55
#